data_AF-A0A2U4BY71-F1
#
_entry.id   AF-A0A2U4BY71-F1
#
_cell.length_a   1.000
_cell.length_b   1.000
_cell.length_c   1.000
_cell.angle_alpha   90.00
_cell.angle_beta   90.00
_cell.angle_gamma   90.00
#
_symmetry.space_group_name_H-M   'P 1'
#
loop_
_entity.id
_entity.type
_entity.pdbx_description
1 polymer ?
#
loop_
_entity_poly.entity_id
_entity_poly.type
_entity_poly.pdbx_seq_one_letter_code
_entity_poly.pdbx_strand_id
1 'polypeptide(L)'
;MWTWEMPEQMQKTGRISEIADLQLHKLDELDCLIQGLLYVDSVGFNGKPECYYFENPTNPELCQKRPYCLDNPYPMLLVNMGSGVSILAVYSKDNYKRVTGTSLGGGTFLGLCCLLTGCETFEEALEMAAKGDSTNVDKLVKDIYGGDYERFGLQGSAVASSFGNMMSKEKRDSISKEDLARATLVTITNNIGSIARMCALNENIDRVVFVGNFLRINMVSMKLLAYAMDFWSKGQLKALFLEHEGYFGAVGALLELFKMTDDQ
;
A
#
# COMPACT_ATOMS: atom_id res chain seq x y z
N MET A 1 15.11 23.59 -19.47
CA MET A 1 15.70 22.25 -19.59
C MET A 1 16.89 22.22 -18.64
N TRP A 2 16.65 21.88 -17.38
CA TRP A 2 17.71 21.73 -16.38
C TRP A 2 17.90 20.23 -16.18
N THR A 3 18.78 19.64 -16.98
CA THR A 3 19.26 18.28 -16.74
C THR A 3 20.29 18.39 -15.62
N TRP A 4 19.91 17.98 -14.41
CA TRP A 4 20.87 17.78 -13.33
C TRP A 4 21.62 16.48 -13.65
N GLU A 5 22.76 16.59 -14.33
CA GLU A 5 23.69 15.46 -14.42
C GLU A 5 24.34 15.25 -13.04
N MET A 6 24.22 14.03 -12.50
CA MET A 6 24.89 13.67 -11.25
C MET A 6 26.41 13.82 -11.43
N PRO A 7 27.12 14.53 -10.53
CA PRO A 7 28.56 14.70 -10.61
C PRO A 7 29.29 13.33 -10.62
N GLU A 8 30.33 13.18 -11.43
CA GLU A 8 31.12 11.93 -11.56
C GLU A 8 31.62 11.35 -10.22
N GLN A 9 31.82 12.20 -9.20
CA GLN A 9 32.21 11.77 -7.85
C GLN A 9 31.11 10.94 -7.17
N MET A 10 29.84 11.25 -7.42
CA MET A 10 28.68 10.54 -6.88
C MET A 10 28.58 9.11 -7.42
N GLN A 11 29.10 8.86 -8.63
CA GLN A 11 29.15 7.53 -9.25
C GLN A 11 30.27 6.64 -8.70
N LYS A 12 31.31 7.21 -8.05
CA LYS A 12 32.52 6.49 -7.63
C LYS A 12 32.53 6.04 -6.17
N THR A 13 31.92 6.79 -5.25
CA THR A 13 31.94 6.46 -3.80
C THR A 13 30.58 6.08 -3.21
N GLY A 14 29.48 6.56 -3.80
CA GLY A 14 28.11 6.23 -3.39
C GLY A 14 27.71 6.72 -1.99
N ARG A 15 28.51 7.56 -1.30
CA ARG A 15 28.23 8.01 0.07
C ARG A 15 28.23 9.54 0.18
N ILE A 16 27.05 10.08 0.49
CA ILE A 16 26.81 11.53 0.71
C ILE A 16 27.73 12.11 1.80
N SER A 17 28.08 11.32 2.83
CA SER A 17 28.96 11.76 3.92
C SER A 17 30.35 12.21 3.47
N GLU A 18 30.87 11.66 2.37
CA GLU A 18 32.22 11.95 1.88
C GLU A 18 32.25 13.23 1.01
N ILE A 19 31.10 13.69 0.53
CA ILE A 19 30.99 14.81 -0.41
C ILE A 19 30.66 16.12 0.33
N ALA A 20 29.93 16.05 1.45
CA ALA A 20 29.30 17.22 2.05
C ALA A 20 29.82 17.60 3.46
N ASP A 21 30.87 16.94 3.96
CA ASP A 21 31.36 17.09 5.35
C ASP A 21 30.22 16.97 6.39
N LEU A 22 29.38 15.95 6.19
CA LEU A 22 28.21 15.68 7.02
C LEU A 22 28.39 14.37 7.80
N GLN A 23 28.04 14.40 9.08
CA GLN A 23 27.90 13.20 9.90
C GLN A 23 26.51 12.59 9.69
N LEU A 24 26.46 11.35 9.20
CA LEU A 24 25.20 10.61 8.99
C LEU A 24 24.91 9.70 10.19
N HIS A 25 23.81 9.98 10.88
CA HIS A 25 23.28 9.13 11.94
C HIS A 25 22.27 8.16 11.33
N LYS A 26 22.60 6.86 11.35
CA LYS A 26 21.73 5.81 10.83
C LYS A 26 20.74 5.41 11.91
N LEU A 27 19.46 5.39 11.54
CA LEU A 27 18.34 4.99 12.39
C LEU A 27 17.63 3.79 11.73
N ASP A 28 16.96 2.97 12.52
CA ASP A 28 16.15 1.87 11.98
C ASP A 28 14.90 2.41 11.26
N GLU A 29 14.59 1.82 10.11
CA GLU A 29 13.47 2.25 9.26
C GLU A 29 12.11 2.07 9.96
N LEU A 30 11.90 0.93 10.63
CA LEU A 30 10.63 0.54 11.22
C LEU A 30 10.40 1.27 12.54
N ASP A 31 11.46 1.49 13.31
CA ASP A 31 11.41 2.29 14.52
C ASP A 31 10.98 3.73 14.18
N CYS A 32 11.64 4.35 13.20
CA CYS A 32 11.29 5.68 12.71
C CYS A 32 9.85 5.73 12.16
N LEU A 33 9.44 4.70 11.41
CA LEU A 33 8.07 4.61 10.89
C LEU A 33 7.02 4.66 12.01
N ILE A 34 7.17 3.82 13.03
CA ILE A 34 6.20 3.76 14.14
C ILE A 34 6.20 5.06 14.93
N GLN A 35 7.38 5.59 15.27
CA GLN A 35 7.47 6.84 16.03
C GLN A 35 6.86 8.02 15.29
N GLY A 36 7.18 8.17 14.00
CA GLY A 36 6.63 9.24 13.17
C GLY A 36 5.12 9.12 12.99
N LEU A 37 4.59 7.90 12.80
CA LEU A 37 3.15 7.66 12.69
C LEU A 37 2.42 8.09 13.96
N LEU A 38 2.86 7.59 15.12
CA LEU A 38 2.24 7.90 16.40
C LEU A 38 2.30 9.39 16.72
N TYR A 39 3.41 10.06 16.37
CA TYR A 39 3.55 11.49 16.56
C TYR A 39 2.59 12.28 15.67
N VAL A 40 2.58 12.02 14.36
CA VAL A 40 1.72 12.75 13.40
C VAL A 40 0.25 12.56 13.76
N ASP A 41 -0.17 11.35 14.12
CA ASP A 41 -1.54 11.11 14.57
C ASP A 41 -1.88 11.89 15.85
N SER A 42 -0.96 11.94 16.82
CA SER A 42 -1.18 12.66 18.09
C SER A 42 -1.33 14.17 17.93
N VAL A 43 -0.68 14.78 16.93
CA VAL A 43 -0.83 16.21 16.62
C VAL A 43 -1.97 16.49 15.65
N GLY A 44 -2.45 15.44 14.96
CA GLY A 44 -3.47 15.49 13.93
C GLY A 44 -3.04 16.27 12.69
N PHE A 45 -3.99 16.52 11.81
CA PHE A 45 -3.80 17.23 10.54
C PHE A 45 -4.57 18.55 10.53
N ASN A 46 -3.93 19.63 10.98
CA ASN A 46 -4.50 20.98 10.98
C ASN A 46 -5.90 21.05 11.64
N GLY A 47 -6.05 20.39 12.80
CA GLY A 47 -7.33 20.31 13.53
C GLY A 47 -8.29 19.23 13.03
N LYS A 48 -7.86 18.35 12.11
CA LYS A 48 -8.60 17.16 11.67
C LYS A 48 -7.88 15.89 12.09
N PRO A 49 -8.58 14.74 12.22
CA PRO A 49 -7.91 13.45 12.41
C PRO A 49 -6.98 13.11 11.26
N GLU A 50 -5.81 12.57 11.59
CA GLU A 50 -4.84 12.05 10.60
C GLU A 50 -5.35 10.76 9.96
N CYS A 51 -6.03 9.92 10.74
CA CYS A 51 -6.55 8.65 10.28
C CYS A 51 -7.95 8.75 9.66
N TYR A 52 -8.19 7.92 8.67
CA TYR A 52 -9.49 7.78 8.01
C TYR A 52 -9.74 6.35 7.55
N TYR A 53 -10.99 6.06 7.22
CA TYR A 53 -11.41 4.80 6.62
C TYR A 53 -12.47 5.05 5.55
N PHE A 54 -12.78 4.02 4.76
CA PHE A 54 -13.93 4.03 3.84
C PHE A 54 -15.12 3.33 4.50
N GLU A 55 -16.17 4.09 4.76
CA GLU A 55 -17.46 3.57 5.21
C GLU A 55 -18.19 2.93 4.01
N ASN A 56 -18.86 1.78 4.22
CA ASN A 56 -19.55 1.01 3.18
C ASN A 56 -18.69 0.69 1.94
N PRO A 57 -17.47 0.14 2.09
CA PRO A 57 -16.56 -0.05 0.95
C PRO A 57 -17.06 -1.09 -0.06
N THR A 58 -18.01 -1.94 0.34
CA THR A 58 -18.68 -2.95 -0.50
C THR A 58 -19.82 -2.40 -1.36
N ASN A 59 -20.27 -1.17 -1.11
CA ASN A 59 -21.26 -0.48 -1.93
C ASN A 59 -20.64 0.78 -2.56
N PRO A 60 -20.31 0.77 -3.87
CA PRO A 60 -19.67 1.91 -4.54
C PRO A 60 -20.43 3.23 -4.43
N GLU A 61 -21.77 3.21 -4.36
CA GLU A 61 -22.61 4.42 -4.27
C GLU A 61 -22.60 5.04 -2.87
N LEU A 62 -22.40 4.22 -1.83
CA LEU A 62 -22.36 4.65 -0.43
C LEU A 62 -20.94 4.78 0.13
N CYS A 63 -19.93 4.37 -0.65
CA CYS A 63 -18.53 4.33 -0.23
C CYS A 63 -17.98 5.75 -0.01
N GLN A 64 -17.75 6.12 1.25
CA GLN A 64 -17.32 7.47 1.62
C GLN A 64 -16.12 7.45 2.57
N LYS A 65 -15.17 8.38 2.35
CA LYS A 65 -14.07 8.65 3.29
C LYS A 65 -14.63 9.27 4.57
N ARG A 66 -14.31 8.68 5.72
CA ARG A 66 -14.70 9.15 7.05
C ARG A 66 -13.47 9.29 7.95
N PRO A 67 -13.39 10.33 8.78
CA PRO A 67 -12.32 10.43 9.77
C PRO A 67 -12.40 9.26 10.77
N TYR A 68 -11.26 8.85 11.28
CA TYR A 68 -11.11 7.84 12.32
C TYR A 68 -10.18 8.37 13.39
N CYS A 69 -10.56 8.26 14.66
CA CYS A 69 -9.69 8.63 15.77
C CYS A 69 -8.90 7.40 16.20
N LEU A 70 -7.58 7.45 16.15
CA LEU A 70 -6.69 6.38 16.62
C LEU A 70 -6.44 6.46 18.14
N ASP A 71 -7.45 6.89 18.91
CA ASP A 71 -7.39 6.89 20.37
C ASP A 71 -7.10 5.46 20.87
N ASN A 72 -5.99 5.31 21.60
CA ASN A 72 -5.42 4.02 21.96
C ASN A 72 -5.18 3.11 20.72
N PRO A 73 -4.13 3.39 19.92
CA PRO A 73 -3.93 2.74 18.62
C PRO A 73 -3.58 1.25 18.72
N TYR A 74 -3.38 0.70 19.92
CA TYR A 74 -2.88 -0.65 20.12
C TYR A 74 -3.99 -1.66 20.49
N PRO A 75 -3.89 -2.93 20.02
CA PRO A 75 -2.98 -3.38 18.99
C PRO A 75 -3.43 -2.94 17.59
N MET A 76 -2.49 -2.72 16.68
CA MET A 76 -2.75 -2.51 15.25
C MET A 76 -1.79 -3.30 14.38
N LEU A 77 -2.25 -3.68 13.19
CA LEU A 77 -1.41 -4.25 12.15
C LEU A 77 -1.01 -3.12 11.21
N LEU A 78 0.28 -2.81 11.12
CA LEU A 78 0.81 -1.78 10.24
C LEU A 78 1.35 -2.43 8.97
N VAL A 79 0.81 -2.06 7.81
CA VAL A 79 1.20 -2.56 6.49
C VAL A 79 1.87 -1.42 5.72
N ASN A 80 3.19 -1.42 5.71
CA ASN A 80 3.99 -0.40 5.01
C ASN A 80 4.25 -0.83 3.56
N MET A 81 3.61 -0.14 2.61
CA MET A 81 3.62 -0.42 1.17
C MET A 81 4.58 0.54 0.43
N GLY A 82 5.85 0.15 0.36
CA GLY A 82 6.89 0.82 -0.42
C GLY A 82 7.24 0.06 -1.69
N SER A 83 8.53 -0.02 -2.03
CA SER A 83 9.01 -0.85 -3.14
C SER A 83 8.65 -2.32 -2.94
N GLY A 84 8.86 -2.83 -1.71
CA GLY A 84 8.25 -4.07 -1.19
C GLY A 84 7.22 -3.74 -0.11
N VAL A 85 6.83 -4.75 0.68
CA VAL A 85 5.88 -4.57 1.78
C VAL A 85 6.41 -5.19 3.06
N SER A 86 6.35 -4.44 4.16
CA SER A 86 6.60 -4.93 5.52
C SER A 86 5.31 -4.88 6.34
N ILE A 87 5.03 -5.95 7.08
CA ILE A 87 3.84 -6.08 7.92
C ILE A 87 4.28 -6.22 9.37
N LEU A 88 3.81 -5.32 10.23
CA LEU A 88 4.15 -5.26 11.63
C LEU A 88 2.90 -5.46 12.50
N ALA A 89 3.05 -6.20 13.59
CA ALA A 89 2.09 -6.19 14.69
C ALA A 89 2.63 -5.23 15.76
N VAL A 90 1.86 -4.19 16.08
CA VAL A 90 2.23 -3.13 17.02
C VAL A 90 1.35 -3.25 18.26
N TYR A 91 1.94 -3.64 19.39
CA TYR A 91 1.24 -3.88 20.66
C TYR A 91 1.38 -2.72 21.65
N SER A 92 2.45 -1.95 21.53
CA SER A 92 2.63 -0.65 22.19
C SER A 92 3.69 0.15 21.44
N LYS A 93 3.96 1.39 21.89
CA LYS A 93 4.98 2.28 21.31
C LYS A 93 6.34 1.58 21.13
N ASP A 94 6.76 0.84 22.16
CA ASP A 94 8.07 0.18 22.21
C ASP A 94 7.98 -1.36 22.08
N ASN A 95 6.80 -1.90 21.77
CA ASN A 95 6.60 -3.34 21.60
C ASN A 95 5.88 -3.62 20.28
N TYR A 96 6.68 -4.02 19.29
CA TYR A 96 6.20 -4.43 17.98
C TYR A 96 7.13 -5.49 17.41
N LYS A 97 6.61 -6.23 16.44
CA LYS A 97 7.39 -7.21 15.68
C LYS A 97 7.05 -7.12 14.21
N ARG A 98 8.05 -7.33 13.35
CA ARG A 98 7.83 -7.57 11.93
C ARG A 98 7.31 -8.99 11.75
N VAL A 99 6.01 -9.14 11.49
CA VAL A 99 5.35 -10.44 11.32
C VAL A 99 5.84 -11.13 10.06
N THR A 100 5.82 -10.39 8.94
CA THR A 100 6.25 -10.88 7.63
C THR A 100 6.42 -9.72 6.64
N GLY A 101 6.64 -10.04 5.38
CA GLY A 101 6.53 -9.10 4.27
C GLY A 101 6.30 -9.81 2.94
N THR A 102 6.10 -9.04 1.88
CA THR A 102 6.06 -9.55 0.50
C THR A 102 6.91 -8.68 -0.40
N SER A 103 7.60 -9.31 -1.35
CA SER A 103 8.33 -8.59 -2.40
C SER A 103 7.40 -8.04 -3.48
N LEU A 104 6.13 -8.46 -3.50
CA LEU A 104 5.09 -7.97 -4.42
C LEU A 104 4.51 -6.65 -3.89
N GLY A 105 5.28 -5.57 -4.04
CA GLY A 105 4.92 -4.22 -3.58
C GLY A 105 4.78 -3.21 -4.72
N GLY A 106 4.93 -1.93 -4.40
CA GLY A 106 4.84 -0.84 -5.37
C GLY A 106 5.92 -0.89 -6.46
N GLY A 107 7.10 -1.45 -6.15
CA GLY A 107 8.16 -1.67 -7.13
C GLY A 107 7.78 -2.74 -8.16
N THR A 108 7.04 -3.78 -7.74
CA THR A 108 6.50 -4.78 -8.66
C THR A 108 5.41 -4.19 -9.56
N PHE A 109 4.49 -3.40 -8.98
CA PHE A 109 3.47 -2.70 -9.76
C PHE A 109 4.11 -1.81 -10.83
N LEU A 110 5.02 -0.90 -10.44
CA LEU A 110 5.66 0.01 -11.37
C LEU A 110 6.48 -0.73 -12.43
N GLY A 111 7.33 -1.67 -12.01
CA GLY A 111 8.18 -2.43 -12.93
C GLY A 111 7.39 -3.22 -13.97
N LEU A 112 6.29 -3.87 -13.57
CA LEU A 112 5.41 -4.58 -14.51
C LEU A 112 4.65 -3.61 -15.42
N CYS A 113 4.15 -2.49 -14.89
CA CYS A 113 3.51 -1.47 -15.72
C CYS A 113 4.47 -0.93 -16.79
N CYS A 114 5.71 -0.57 -16.42
CA CYS A 114 6.73 -0.15 -17.38
C CYS A 114 6.94 -1.18 -18.50
N LEU A 115 7.03 -2.46 -18.15
CA LEU A 115 7.21 -3.55 -19.13
C LEU A 115 5.98 -3.76 -20.04
N LEU A 116 4.78 -3.67 -19.47
CA LEU A 116 3.53 -4.05 -20.15
C LEU A 116 2.90 -2.89 -20.92
N THR A 117 3.11 -1.65 -20.48
CA THR A 117 2.44 -0.47 -21.02
C THR A 117 3.42 0.54 -21.61
N GLY A 118 4.68 0.51 -21.18
CA GLY A 118 5.69 1.50 -21.55
C GLY A 118 5.59 2.81 -20.78
N CYS A 119 4.82 2.88 -19.68
CA CYS A 119 4.85 4.05 -18.81
C CYS A 119 6.22 4.23 -18.15
N GLU A 120 6.59 5.47 -17.83
CA GLU A 120 7.91 5.80 -17.26
C GLU A 120 7.85 6.22 -15.80
N THR A 121 6.65 6.60 -15.31
CA THR A 121 6.46 7.14 -13.96
C THR A 121 5.35 6.41 -13.20
N PHE A 122 5.38 6.49 -11.87
CA PHE A 122 4.37 5.90 -11.01
C PHE A 122 3.01 6.57 -11.22
N GLU A 123 2.99 7.89 -11.37
CA GLU A 123 1.82 8.70 -11.63
C GLU A 123 1.15 8.33 -12.96
N GLU A 124 1.93 8.15 -14.02
CA GLU A 124 1.42 7.68 -15.32
C GLU A 124 0.82 6.28 -15.20
N ALA A 125 1.50 5.35 -14.52
CA ALA A 125 0.98 4.00 -14.29
C ALA A 125 -0.37 4.01 -13.56
N LEU A 126 -0.53 4.88 -12.55
CA LEU A 126 -1.81 5.08 -11.85
C LEU A 126 -2.88 5.71 -12.74
N GLU A 127 -2.52 6.70 -13.55
CA GLU A 127 -3.44 7.33 -14.49
C GLU A 127 -3.99 6.32 -15.51
N MET A 128 -3.11 5.47 -16.05
CA MET A 128 -3.52 4.38 -16.94
C MET A 128 -4.44 3.39 -16.22
N ALA A 129 -4.07 2.97 -15.01
CA ALA A 129 -4.88 2.04 -14.21
C ALA A 129 -6.25 2.62 -13.82
N ALA A 130 -6.38 3.95 -13.69
CA ALA A 130 -7.66 4.58 -13.40
C ALA A 130 -8.66 4.49 -14.58
N LYS A 131 -8.16 4.34 -15.82
CA LYS A 131 -8.95 4.29 -17.06
C LYS A 131 -9.26 2.87 -17.54
N GLY A 132 -8.49 1.88 -17.08
CA GLY A 132 -8.63 0.49 -17.52
C GLY A 132 -9.71 -0.31 -16.79
N ASP A 133 -10.01 -1.49 -17.33
CA ASP A 133 -10.85 -2.52 -16.73
C ASP A 133 -10.06 -3.83 -16.60
N SER A 134 -9.77 -4.23 -15.36
CA SER A 134 -9.02 -5.46 -15.10
C SER A 134 -9.76 -6.73 -15.54
N THR A 135 -11.10 -6.70 -15.68
CA THR A 135 -11.88 -7.87 -16.06
C THR A 135 -11.65 -8.31 -17.51
N ASN A 136 -11.09 -7.45 -18.35
CA ASN A 136 -10.62 -7.81 -19.69
C ASN A 136 -9.36 -8.70 -19.65
N VAL A 137 -8.56 -8.58 -18.59
CA VAL A 137 -7.24 -9.22 -18.43
C VAL A 137 -7.31 -10.43 -17.48
N ASP A 138 -8.06 -10.28 -16.39
CA ASP A 138 -8.23 -11.28 -15.34
C ASP A 138 -9.30 -12.30 -15.70
N LYS A 139 -9.12 -13.54 -15.25
CA LYS A 139 -10.16 -14.57 -15.31
C LYS A 139 -10.94 -14.59 -14.00
N LEU A 140 -12.25 -14.38 -14.08
CA LEU A 140 -13.15 -14.32 -12.94
C LEU A 140 -13.75 -15.69 -12.60
N VAL A 141 -14.33 -15.83 -11.41
CA VAL A 141 -15.02 -17.06 -10.98
C VAL A 141 -16.14 -17.43 -11.97
N LYS A 142 -16.92 -16.44 -12.44
CA LYS A 142 -17.99 -16.67 -13.42
C LYS A 142 -17.48 -17.17 -14.77
N ASP A 143 -16.24 -16.88 -15.14
CA ASP A 143 -15.65 -17.36 -16.40
C ASP A 143 -15.29 -18.85 -16.34
N ILE A 144 -15.22 -19.42 -15.13
CA ILE A 144 -14.95 -20.84 -14.87
C ILE A 144 -16.25 -21.59 -14.56
N TYR A 145 -17.11 -21.02 -13.72
CA TYR A 145 -18.29 -21.68 -13.17
C TYR A 145 -19.63 -21.24 -13.79
N GLY A 146 -19.64 -20.21 -14.65
CA GLY A 146 -20.86 -19.64 -15.24
C GLY A 146 -21.68 -18.75 -14.28
N GLY A 147 -21.19 -18.52 -13.07
CA GLY A 147 -21.86 -17.74 -12.02
C GLY A 147 -21.04 -17.72 -10.73
N ASP A 148 -21.72 -17.63 -9.59
CA ASP A 148 -21.10 -17.76 -8.27
C ASP A 148 -20.65 -19.20 -7.99
N TYR A 149 -19.58 -19.37 -7.21
CA TYR A 149 -19.23 -20.67 -6.63
C TYR A 149 -19.82 -20.79 -5.22
N GLU A 150 -21.09 -21.17 -5.16
CA GLU A 150 -21.93 -21.15 -3.95
C GLU A 150 -21.35 -21.96 -2.79
N ARG A 151 -20.77 -23.14 -3.05
CA ARG A 151 -20.26 -24.05 -2.01
C ARG A 151 -19.28 -23.38 -1.04
N PHE A 152 -18.47 -22.45 -1.53
CA PHE A 152 -17.49 -21.72 -0.74
C PHE A 152 -17.74 -20.21 -0.69
N GLY A 153 -18.90 -19.75 -1.19
CA GLY A 153 -19.31 -18.35 -1.17
C GLY A 153 -18.41 -17.42 -1.99
N LEU A 154 -17.84 -17.89 -3.10
CA LEU A 154 -17.06 -17.02 -4.00
C LEU A 154 -18.00 -16.38 -5.02
N GLN A 155 -18.08 -15.04 -5.00
CA GLN A 155 -18.86 -14.29 -5.98
C GLN A 155 -18.29 -14.45 -7.39
N GLY A 156 -19.15 -14.51 -8.39
CA GLY A 156 -18.78 -14.66 -9.80
C GLY A 156 -17.92 -13.51 -10.32
N SER A 157 -18.02 -12.33 -9.71
CA SER A 157 -17.18 -11.16 -9.97
C SER A 157 -15.78 -11.22 -9.37
N ALA A 158 -15.52 -12.17 -8.45
CA ALA A 158 -14.20 -12.31 -7.84
C ALA A 158 -13.17 -12.81 -8.86
N VAL A 159 -11.94 -12.30 -8.77
CA VAL A 159 -10.82 -12.78 -9.58
C VAL A 159 -10.46 -14.19 -9.16
N ALA A 160 -10.54 -15.13 -10.10
CA ALA A 160 -10.11 -16.52 -9.90
C ALA A 160 -8.64 -16.70 -10.30
N SER A 161 -8.20 -16.02 -11.37
CA SER A 161 -6.82 -16.03 -11.83
C SER A 161 -6.46 -14.68 -12.42
N SER A 162 -5.62 -13.92 -11.70
CA SER A 162 -4.99 -12.70 -12.21
C SER A 162 -4.27 -12.96 -13.54
N PHE A 163 -4.46 -12.08 -14.53
CA PHE A 163 -3.95 -12.22 -15.91
C PHE A 163 -4.38 -13.52 -16.63
N GLY A 164 -5.36 -14.26 -16.09
CA GLY A 164 -5.73 -15.59 -16.58
C GLY A 164 -6.30 -15.62 -18.01
N ASN A 165 -6.80 -14.50 -18.52
CA ASN A 165 -7.27 -14.40 -19.91
C ASN A 165 -6.11 -14.17 -20.90
N MET A 166 -4.94 -13.73 -20.42
CA MET A 166 -3.78 -13.42 -21.26
C MET A 166 -3.09 -14.67 -21.83
N MET A 167 -3.53 -15.87 -21.48
CA MET A 167 -3.10 -17.10 -22.17
C MET A 167 -3.68 -17.19 -23.60
N SER A 168 -4.86 -16.58 -23.85
CA SER A 168 -5.47 -16.52 -25.18
C SER A 168 -4.83 -15.43 -26.04
N LYS A 169 -4.39 -15.80 -27.25
CA LYS A 169 -3.84 -14.83 -28.21
C LYS A 169 -4.88 -13.78 -28.61
N GLU A 170 -6.09 -14.22 -28.93
CA GLU A 170 -7.20 -13.33 -29.31
C GLU A 170 -7.48 -12.28 -28.23
N LYS A 171 -7.49 -12.70 -26.95
CA LYS A 171 -7.65 -11.76 -25.82
C LYS A 171 -6.50 -10.77 -25.75
N ARG A 172 -5.25 -11.24 -25.88
CA ARG A 172 -4.06 -10.36 -25.89
C ARG A 172 -4.10 -9.33 -27.03
N ASP A 173 -4.64 -9.71 -28.18
CA ASP A 173 -4.72 -8.81 -29.34
C ASP A 173 -5.81 -7.73 -29.16
N SER A 174 -6.74 -7.90 -28.22
CA SER A 174 -7.85 -6.97 -27.95
C SER A 174 -7.67 -6.06 -26.72
N ILE A 175 -6.70 -6.31 -25.85
CA ILE A 175 -6.56 -5.55 -24.59
C ILE A 175 -5.90 -4.18 -24.80
N SER A 176 -6.31 -3.22 -23.97
CA SER A 176 -5.63 -1.93 -23.89
C SER A 176 -4.47 -1.97 -22.89
N LYS A 177 -3.58 -0.99 -22.97
CA LYS A 177 -2.50 -0.83 -21.99
C LYS A 177 -3.05 -0.43 -20.62
N GLU A 178 -4.12 0.35 -20.62
CA GLU A 178 -4.86 0.78 -19.44
C GLU A 178 -5.44 -0.44 -18.69
N ASP A 179 -5.99 -1.43 -19.41
CA ASP A 179 -6.47 -2.68 -18.80
C ASP A 179 -5.34 -3.45 -18.13
N LEU A 180 -4.17 -3.53 -18.76
CA LEU A 180 -2.97 -4.17 -18.17
C LEU A 180 -2.48 -3.42 -16.92
N ALA A 181 -2.45 -2.09 -16.95
CA ALA A 181 -2.11 -1.28 -15.78
C ALA A 181 -3.11 -1.52 -14.63
N ARG A 182 -4.41 -1.53 -14.94
CA ARG A 182 -5.47 -1.79 -13.95
C ARG A 182 -5.39 -3.21 -13.38
N ALA A 183 -5.17 -4.23 -14.21
CA ALA A 183 -4.99 -5.60 -13.76
C ALA A 183 -3.74 -5.79 -12.89
N THR A 184 -2.64 -5.10 -13.23
CA THR A 184 -1.42 -5.10 -12.38
C THR A 184 -1.73 -4.48 -11.02
N LEU A 185 -2.40 -3.32 -10.99
CA LEU A 185 -2.78 -2.64 -9.75
C LEU A 185 -3.68 -3.51 -8.87
N VAL A 186 -4.72 -4.10 -9.45
CA VAL A 186 -5.68 -4.98 -8.77
C VAL A 186 -4.99 -6.21 -8.20
N THR A 187 -4.12 -6.85 -8.99
CA THR A 187 -3.39 -8.06 -8.57
C THR A 187 -2.49 -7.80 -7.38
N ILE A 188 -1.65 -6.76 -7.44
CA ILE A 188 -0.74 -6.42 -6.34
C ILE A 188 -1.53 -6.01 -5.09
N THR A 189 -2.55 -5.16 -5.26
CA THR A 189 -3.37 -4.69 -4.13
C THR A 189 -4.12 -5.82 -3.43
N ASN A 190 -4.78 -6.69 -4.19
CA ASN A 190 -5.51 -7.84 -3.62
C ASN A 190 -4.57 -8.84 -2.96
N ASN A 191 -3.37 -9.05 -3.50
CA ASN A 191 -2.36 -9.91 -2.87
C ASN A 191 -1.95 -9.35 -1.51
N ILE A 192 -1.62 -8.06 -1.43
CA ILE A 192 -1.27 -7.39 -0.17
C ILE A 192 -2.42 -7.44 0.83
N GLY A 193 -3.65 -7.15 0.39
CA GLY A 193 -4.84 -7.25 1.22
C GLY A 193 -5.05 -8.66 1.78
N SER A 194 -4.89 -9.70 0.96
CA SER A 194 -5.02 -11.10 1.39
C SER A 194 -3.98 -11.47 2.47
N ILE A 195 -2.71 -11.09 2.27
CA ILE A 195 -1.64 -11.33 3.24
C ILE A 195 -1.90 -10.57 4.54
N ALA A 196 -2.27 -9.29 4.45
CA ALA A 196 -2.61 -8.47 5.61
C ALA A 196 -3.76 -9.09 6.42
N ARG A 197 -4.83 -9.55 5.75
CA ARG A 197 -5.94 -10.26 6.40
C ARG A 197 -5.48 -11.51 7.15
N MET A 198 -4.66 -12.35 6.52
CA MET A 198 -4.14 -13.56 7.17
C MET A 198 -3.28 -13.24 8.39
N CYS A 199 -2.44 -12.20 8.31
CA CYS A 199 -1.62 -11.74 9.43
C CYS A 199 -2.49 -11.18 10.57
N ALA A 200 -3.48 -10.34 10.24
CA ALA A 200 -4.42 -9.76 11.20
C ALA A 200 -5.16 -10.85 11.98
N LEU A 201 -5.70 -11.86 11.29
CA LEU A 201 -6.38 -12.99 11.92
C LEU A 201 -5.44 -13.82 12.80
N ASN A 202 -4.21 -14.09 12.35
CA ASN A 202 -3.25 -14.88 13.12
C ASN A 202 -2.75 -14.15 14.38
N GLU A 203 -2.65 -12.82 14.32
CA GLU A 203 -2.23 -11.97 15.44
C GLU A 203 -3.41 -11.53 16.33
N ASN A 204 -4.65 -11.88 15.97
CA ASN A 204 -5.90 -11.43 16.62
C ASN A 204 -6.01 -9.89 16.69
N ILE A 205 -5.73 -9.23 15.57
CA ILE A 205 -5.80 -7.77 15.43
C ILE A 205 -6.87 -7.42 14.39
N ASP A 206 -7.78 -6.50 14.75
CA ASP A 206 -8.92 -6.08 13.92
C ASP A 206 -8.66 -4.80 13.10
N ARG A 207 -7.73 -3.95 13.57
CA ARG A 207 -7.34 -2.70 12.90
C ARG A 207 -6.11 -2.90 12.03
N VAL A 208 -6.26 -2.71 10.73
CA VAL A 208 -5.17 -2.81 9.75
C VAL A 208 -4.92 -1.43 9.15
N VAL A 209 -3.80 -0.80 9.53
CA VAL A 209 -3.37 0.50 9.04
C VAL A 209 -2.45 0.30 7.84
N PHE A 210 -2.85 0.79 6.67
CA PHE A 210 -2.05 0.77 5.46
C PHE A 210 -1.37 2.13 5.25
N VAL A 211 -0.06 2.11 5.00
CA VAL A 211 0.77 3.30 4.77
C VAL A 211 1.74 3.04 3.61
N GLY A 212 2.53 4.05 3.23
CA GLY A 212 3.54 3.97 2.19
C GLY A 212 3.10 4.61 0.88
N ASN A 213 4.09 5.07 0.10
CA ASN A 213 3.86 5.85 -1.12
C ASN A 213 3.14 5.08 -2.24
N PHE A 214 3.00 3.76 -2.15
CA PHE A 214 2.16 3.01 -3.09
C PHE A 214 0.70 3.51 -3.10
N LEU A 215 0.22 4.02 -1.96
CA LEU A 215 -1.15 4.49 -1.79
C LEU A 215 -1.32 5.97 -2.19
N ARG A 216 -0.21 6.70 -2.39
CA ARG A 216 -0.25 8.12 -2.77
C ARG A 216 -1.08 8.29 -4.03
N ILE A 217 -2.08 9.18 -3.96
CA ILE A 217 -3.05 9.48 -5.04
C ILE A 217 -3.75 8.23 -5.63
N ASN A 218 -3.75 7.10 -4.93
CA ASN A 218 -4.18 5.79 -5.42
C ASN A 218 -5.49 5.34 -4.74
N MET A 219 -6.54 6.13 -4.96
CA MET A 219 -7.88 5.87 -4.41
C MET A 219 -8.46 4.51 -4.81
N VAL A 220 -8.06 3.99 -5.98
CA VAL A 220 -8.47 2.66 -6.44
C VAL A 220 -7.97 1.60 -5.47
N SER A 221 -6.67 1.62 -5.12
CA SER A 221 -6.09 0.61 -4.24
C SER A 221 -6.60 0.74 -2.81
N MET A 222 -6.76 1.95 -2.29
CA MET A 222 -7.34 2.16 -0.96
C MET A 222 -8.76 1.58 -0.86
N LYS A 223 -9.62 1.84 -1.85
CA LYS A 223 -10.98 1.28 -1.89
C LYS A 223 -10.98 -0.24 -2.04
N LEU A 224 -10.07 -0.80 -2.84
CA LEU A 224 -9.90 -2.24 -2.97
C LEU A 224 -9.45 -2.90 -1.65
N LEU A 225 -8.50 -2.29 -0.93
CA LEU A 225 -8.07 -2.77 0.39
C LEU A 225 -9.20 -2.70 1.41
N ALA A 226 -9.95 -1.61 1.44
CA ALA A 226 -11.11 -1.46 2.32
C ALA A 226 -12.20 -2.50 2.01
N TYR A 227 -12.51 -2.68 0.73
CA TYR A 227 -13.43 -3.72 0.26
C TYR A 227 -12.94 -5.11 0.69
N ALA A 228 -11.66 -5.42 0.46
CA ALA A 228 -11.10 -6.73 0.73
C ALA A 228 -11.07 -7.04 2.24
N MET A 229 -10.73 -6.06 3.08
CA MET A 229 -10.76 -6.24 4.53
C MET A 229 -12.19 -6.50 5.00
N ASP A 230 -13.16 -5.69 4.58
CA ASP A 230 -14.56 -5.82 4.99
C ASP A 230 -15.19 -7.13 4.49
N PHE A 231 -15.12 -7.38 3.18
CA PHE A 231 -15.78 -8.51 2.52
C PHE A 231 -15.24 -9.86 3.01
N TRP A 232 -13.91 -10.06 2.96
CA TRP A 232 -13.31 -11.36 3.27
C TRP A 232 -13.21 -11.66 4.78
N SER A 233 -13.41 -10.66 5.63
CA SER A 233 -13.48 -10.83 7.08
C SER A 233 -14.92 -10.79 7.63
N LYS A 234 -15.93 -10.60 6.77
CA LYS A 234 -17.33 -10.38 7.18
C LYS A 234 -17.47 -9.20 8.16
N GLY A 235 -16.77 -8.11 7.87
CA GLY A 235 -16.77 -6.87 8.65
C GLY A 235 -15.96 -6.90 9.95
N GLN A 236 -15.19 -7.97 10.21
CA GLN A 236 -14.36 -8.06 11.42
C GLN A 236 -13.10 -7.21 11.35
N LEU A 237 -12.51 -7.07 10.17
CA LEU A 237 -11.30 -6.28 9.95
C LEU A 237 -11.64 -4.92 9.33
N LYS A 238 -11.01 -3.87 9.85
CA LYS A 238 -11.13 -2.51 9.34
C LYS A 238 -9.82 -2.07 8.69
N ALA A 239 -9.89 -1.66 7.43
CA ALA A 239 -8.81 -0.97 6.75
C ALA A 239 -8.79 0.51 7.16
N LEU A 240 -7.65 0.96 7.66
CA LEU A 240 -7.37 2.32 8.07
C LEU A 240 -6.26 2.89 7.19
N PHE A 241 -6.32 4.19 6.93
CA PHE A 241 -5.37 4.93 6.11
C PHE A 241 -4.98 6.22 6.84
N LEU A 242 -3.89 6.85 6.41
CA LEU A 242 -3.38 8.08 6.99
C LEU A 242 -3.08 9.10 5.89
N GLU A 243 -3.31 10.40 6.15
CA GLU A 243 -3.11 11.45 5.15
C GLU A 243 -1.63 11.61 4.75
N HIS A 244 -0.70 11.36 5.67
CA HIS A 244 0.75 11.50 5.46
C HIS A 244 1.46 10.14 5.24
N GLU A 245 0.75 9.18 4.65
CA GLU A 245 1.14 7.78 4.46
C GLU A 245 2.60 7.51 4.03
N GLY A 246 3.24 8.40 3.27
CA GLY A 246 4.61 8.24 2.78
C GLY A 246 5.73 8.85 3.62
N TYR A 247 5.42 9.56 4.72
CA TYR A 247 6.38 10.47 5.36
C TYR A 247 6.79 10.10 6.79
N PHE A 248 6.13 9.12 7.42
CA PHE A 248 6.34 8.82 8.84
C PHE A 248 7.78 8.44 9.19
N GLY A 249 8.49 7.70 8.33
CA GLY A 249 9.90 7.39 8.57
C GLY A 249 10.79 8.64 8.63
N ALA A 250 10.53 9.65 7.79
CA ALA A 250 11.27 10.91 7.82
C ALA A 250 10.94 11.72 9.10
N VAL A 251 9.68 11.72 9.52
CA VAL A 251 9.27 12.37 10.77
C VAL A 251 9.90 11.68 11.98
N GLY A 252 9.90 10.34 12.04
CA GLY A 252 10.57 9.60 13.10
C GLY A 252 12.07 9.92 13.20
N ALA A 253 12.75 9.99 12.06
CA ALA A 253 14.16 10.38 12.03
C ALA A 253 14.40 11.81 12.57
N LEU A 254 13.49 12.74 12.26
CA LEU A 254 13.54 14.10 12.82
C LEU A 254 13.31 14.10 14.34
N LEU A 255 12.40 13.27 14.85
CA LEU A 255 12.12 13.19 16.30
C LEU A 255 13.31 12.64 17.08
N GLU A 256 14.10 11.73 16.50
CA GLU A 256 15.33 11.23 17.12
C GLU A 256 16.40 12.32 17.27
N LEU A 257 16.46 13.27 16.33
CA LEU A 257 17.37 14.42 16.46
C LEU A 257 17.08 15.24 17.72
N PHE A 258 15.80 15.50 18.03
CA PHE A 258 15.42 16.29 19.20
C PHE A 258 15.72 15.59 20.52
N LYS A 259 15.65 14.26 20.58
CA LYS A 259 16.06 13.50 21.78
C LYS A 259 17.57 13.62 22.03
N MET A 260 18.38 13.54 20.98
CA MET A 260 19.84 13.65 21.10
C MET A 260 20.31 15.02 21.59
N THR A 261 19.55 16.08 21.29
CA THR A 261 19.86 17.44 21.78
C THR A 261 19.45 17.68 23.23
N ASP A 262 18.48 16.95 23.76
CA ASP A 262 18.05 17.08 25.16
C ASP A 262 18.97 16.31 26.14
N ASP A 263 19.73 15.34 25.63
CA ASP A 263 20.72 14.54 26.39
C ASP A 263 22.14 15.17 26.44
N GLN A 264 22.33 16.37 25.87
CA GLN A 264 23.59 17.15 25.89
C GLN A 264 23.50 18.39 26.79
#